data_AF-A0A3D5API7-F1
#
_entry.id   AF-A0A3D5API7-F1
#
_cell.length_a   1.000
_cell.length_b   1.000
_cell.length_c   1.000
_cell.angle_alpha   90.00
_cell.angle_beta   90.00
_cell.angle_gamma   90.00
#
_symmetry.space_group_name_H-M   'P 1'
#
loop_
_entity.id
_entity.type
_entity.pdbx_description
1 polymer ?
#
loop_
_entity_poly.entity_id
_entity_poly.type
_entity_poly.pdbx_seq_one_letter_code
_entity_poly.pdbx_strand_id
1 'polypeptide(L)'
;PPRATPAPRTGRKLGVPTDSSHSTRRRPPSNFDANTVFEAALRYDKAIEINCRPDRLDPPSALLKKATQVEGLRFAIDSDAHAVPQLDWLTYGCERAEAAGIKPNRVVNAWTADELLAWTASHGG
;
A
#
# COMPACT_ATOMS: atom_id res chain seq x y z
N PRO A 1 31.39 13.33 -0.48
CA PRO A 1 30.36 12.93 0.51
C PRO A 1 29.43 11.86 -0.10
N PRO A 2 29.10 10.76 0.61
CA PRO A 2 28.16 9.78 0.08
C PRO A 2 26.78 10.43 -0.09
N ARG A 3 26.18 10.21 -1.26
CA ARG A 3 24.89 10.76 -1.66
C ARG A 3 23.80 10.20 -0.74
N ALA A 4 23.16 11.05 0.06
CA ALA A 4 22.04 10.66 0.90
C ALA A 4 20.99 9.92 0.07
N THR A 5 20.61 8.72 0.52
CA THR A 5 19.51 7.94 -0.07
C THR A 5 18.23 8.78 0.03
N PRO A 6 17.47 8.99 -1.05
CA PRO A 6 16.27 9.80 -0.98
C PRO A 6 15.27 9.17 0.00
N ALA A 7 14.71 9.99 0.88
CA ALA A 7 13.69 9.59 1.83
C ALA A 7 12.52 8.86 1.14
N PRO A 8 11.92 7.86 1.79
CA PRO A 8 10.75 7.17 1.28
C PRO A 8 9.58 8.15 1.14
N ARG A 9 8.83 8.02 0.06
CA ARG A 9 7.87 9.02 -0.45
C ARG A 9 6.54 8.33 -0.74
N THR A 10 5.46 8.66 -0.05
CA THR A 10 4.08 8.15 -0.30
C THR A 10 3.10 9.30 -0.52
N GLY A 11 1.89 9.01 -0.99
CA GLY A 11 0.82 10.01 -1.16
C GLY A 11 1.00 10.94 -2.36
N ARG A 12 1.85 10.57 -3.32
CA ARG A 12 1.98 11.30 -4.59
C ARG A 12 0.73 11.05 -5.42
N LYS A 13 0.13 12.12 -5.94
CA LYS A 13 -0.89 12.03 -7.01
C LYS A 13 -0.26 12.39 -8.36
N LEU A 14 -0.29 11.48 -9.32
CA LEU A 14 0.15 11.70 -10.69
C LEU A 14 -0.94 12.49 -11.45
N GLY A 15 -0.52 13.33 -12.39
CA GLY A 15 -1.45 14.07 -13.26
C GLY A 15 -1.94 13.21 -14.41
N VAL A 16 -2.57 12.07 -14.11
CA VAL A 16 -3.19 11.19 -15.10
C VAL A 16 -4.70 11.45 -15.09
N PRO A 17 -5.36 11.60 -16.26
CA PRO A 17 -6.82 11.71 -16.30
C PRO A 17 -7.46 10.47 -15.67
N THR A 18 -8.25 10.68 -14.63
CA THR A 18 -9.18 9.70 -14.04
C THR A 18 -10.60 10.27 -14.19
N ASP A 19 -11.64 9.56 -13.74
CA ASP A 19 -13.01 10.05 -13.91
C ASP A 19 -13.25 11.43 -13.26
N SER A 20 -14.38 12.05 -13.61
CA SER A 20 -14.73 13.42 -13.23
C SER A 20 -14.93 13.64 -11.72
N SER A 21 -15.00 12.58 -10.91
CA SER A 21 -15.06 12.67 -9.44
C SER A 21 -13.70 12.96 -8.80
N HIS A 22 -12.62 12.90 -9.57
CA HIS A 22 -11.26 12.97 -9.05
C HIS A 22 -10.58 14.32 -9.30
N SER A 23 -10.11 14.93 -8.21
CA SER A 23 -9.34 16.19 -8.24
C SER A 23 -8.03 16.05 -9.04
N THR A 24 -7.78 16.92 -10.02
CA THR A 24 -6.55 16.95 -10.84
C THR A 24 -5.33 17.53 -10.11
N ARG A 25 -5.46 17.90 -8.83
CA ARG A 25 -4.37 18.50 -8.03
C ARG A 25 -3.26 17.48 -7.79
N ARG A 26 -2.04 17.83 -8.22
CA ARG A 26 -0.83 17.09 -7.89
C ARG A 26 -0.41 17.39 -6.46
N ARG A 27 -0.19 16.35 -5.66
CA ARG A 27 0.41 16.47 -4.32
C ARG A 27 1.84 15.92 -4.34
N PRO A 28 2.84 16.65 -3.82
CA PRO A 28 4.16 16.09 -3.62
C PRO A 28 4.07 14.96 -2.59
N PRO A 29 4.91 13.93 -2.69
CA PRO A 29 4.92 12.87 -1.70
C PRO A 29 5.33 13.40 -0.32
N SER A 30 4.78 12.80 0.74
CA SER A 30 5.14 13.09 2.12
C SER A 30 6.59 12.71 2.39
N ASN A 31 7.26 13.47 3.26
CA ASN A 31 8.58 13.13 3.80
C ASN A 31 8.41 12.52 5.19
N PHE A 32 8.89 11.28 5.38
CA PHE A 32 8.81 10.56 6.65
C PHE A 32 9.89 9.47 6.71
N ASP A 33 10.14 8.92 7.90
CA ASP A 33 10.98 7.74 8.06
C ASP A 33 10.14 6.47 7.90
N ALA A 34 10.31 5.77 6.78
CA ALA A 34 9.57 4.54 6.55
C ALA A 34 9.99 3.39 7.46
N ASN A 35 11.21 3.37 7.99
CA ASN A 35 11.60 2.31 8.94
C ASN A 35 10.76 2.43 10.20
N THR A 36 10.64 3.64 10.75
CA THR A 36 9.78 3.90 11.92
C THR A 36 8.32 3.51 11.65
N VAL A 37 7.81 3.78 10.44
CA VAL A 37 6.44 3.39 10.06
C VAL A 37 6.31 1.87 9.95
N PHE A 38 7.27 1.18 9.34
CA PHE A 38 7.22 -0.29 9.20
C PHE A 38 7.39 -1.00 10.54
N GLU A 39 8.27 -0.49 11.42
CA GLU A 39 8.42 -0.97 12.79
C GLU A 39 7.14 -0.80 13.60
N ALA A 40 6.49 0.37 13.49
CA ALA A 40 5.21 0.61 14.13
C ALA A 40 4.13 -0.32 13.56
N ALA A 41 4.04 -0.46 12.24
CA ALA A 41 3.09 -1.35 11.60
C ALA A 41 3.30 -2.81 12.02
N LEU A 42 4.54 -3.28 12.09
CA LEU A 42 4.85 -4.61 12.59
C LEU A 42 4.45 -4.76 14.08
N ARG A 43 4.84 -3.79 14.92
CA ARG A 43 4.61 -3.82 16.37
C ARG A 43 3.12 -3.83 16.72
N TYR A 44 2.32 -3.05 16.00
CA TYR A 44 0.88 -2.91 16.25
C TYR A 44 0.02 -3.78 15.33
N ASP A 45 0.66 -4.74 14.66
CA ASP A 45 0.02 -5.68 13.75
C ASP A 45 -0.88 -4.99 12.70
N LYS A 46 -0.34 -3.99 12.01
CA LYS A 46 -1.01 -3.24 10.94
C LYS A 46 -0.49 -3.64 9.56
N ALA A 47 -1.42 -3.74 8.62
CA ALA A 47 -1.10 -3.97 7.22
C ALA A 47 -0.71 -2.67 6.51
N ILE A 48 0.25 -2.74 5.59
CA ILE A 48 0.59 -1.65 4.66
C ILE A 48 -0.28 -1.78 3.41
N GLU A 49 -0.97 -0.70 3.05
CA GLU A 49 -1.78 -0.64 1.84
C GLU A 49 -0.92 -0.69 0.56
N ILE A 50 -1.41 -1.39 -0.46
CA ILE A 50 -0.98 -1.34 -1.85
C ILE A 50 -2.17 -0.78 -2.62
N ASN A 51 -2.12 0.51 -2.89
CA ASN A 51 -3.20 1.19 -3.58
C ASN A 51 -3.12 0.90 -5.09
N CYS A 52 -4.21 0.38 -5.64
CA CYS A 52 -4.31 -0.07 -7.03
C CYS A 52 -4.60 1.06 -8.01
N ARG A 53 -4.85 2.28 -7.54
CA ARG A 53 -5.18 3.37 -8.44
C ARG A 53 -4.02 3.66 -9.41
N PRO A 54 -4.30 3.70 -10.73
CA PRO A 54 -3.29 3.98 -11.73
C PRO A 54 -2.58 5.33 -11.53
N ASP A 55 -3.28 6.32 -10.98
CA ASP A 55 -2.76 7.67 -10.75
C ASP A 55 -2.05 7.86 -9.40
N ARG A 56 -2.06 6.86 -8.50
CA ARG A 56 -1.39 6.93 -7.19
C ARG A 56 -0.05 6.21 -7.17
N LEU A 57 -0.03 4.94 -7.59
CA LEU A 57 1.14 4.05 -7.46
C LEU A 57 1.75 4.09 -6.05
N ASP A 58 0.92 4.01 -5.03
CA ASP A 58 1.30 4.25 -3.62
C ASP A 58 1.21 2.94 -2.82
N PRO A 59 2.23 2.56 -2.03
CA PRO A 59 3.58 3.13 -1.96
C PRO A 59 4.33 2.96 -3.29
N PRO A 60 5.24 3.87 -3.67
CA PRO A 60 6.08 3.68 -4.87
C PRO A 60 6.90 2.40 -4.81
N SER A 61 7.23 1.81 -5.96
CA SER A 61 7.87 0.48 -6.04
C SER A 61 9.14 0.34 -5.19
N ALA A 62 9.96 1.39 -5.10
CA ALA A 62 11.16 1.37 -4.25
C ALA A 62 10.83 1.24 -2.74
N LEU A 63 9.76 1.90 -2.30
CA LEU A 63 9.29 1.82 -0.93
C LEU A 63 8.56 0.50 -0.66
N LEU A 64 7.75 0.03 -1.62
CA LEU A 64 7.11 -1.28 -1.53
C LEU A 64 8.16 -2.38 -1.40
N LYS A 65 9.21 -2.36 -2.24
CA LYS A 65 10.34 -3.30 -2.15
C LYS A 65 11.04 -3.23 -0.79
N LYS A 66 11.18 -2.04 -0.20
CA LYS A 66 11.74 -1.89 1.16
C LYS A 66 10.83 -2.55 2.20
N ALA A 67 9.52 -2.34 2.11
CA ALA A 67 8.54 -2.96 3.00
C ALA A 67 8.57 -4.50 2.91
N THR A 68 8.76 -5.07 1.72
CA THR A 68 8.80 -6.54 1.56
C THR A 68 9.96 -7.22 2.27
N GLN A 69 11.06 -6.49 2.52
CA GLN A 69 12.21 -7.00 3.27
C GLN A 69 11.96 -7.10 4.78
N VAL A 70 10.92 -6.44 5.31
CA VAL A 70 10.56 -6.52 6.73
C VAL A 70 9.78 -7.80 6.95
N GLU A 71 10.34 -8.74 7.69
CA GLU A 71 9.67 -9.99 8.03
C GLU A 71 8.45 -9.75 8.93
N GLY A 72 7.38 -10.53 8.73
CA GLY A 72 6.13 -10.40 9.49
C GLY A 72 5.23 -9.23 9.09
N LEU A 73 5.72 -8.26 8.31
CA LEU A 73 4.90 -7.15 7.85
C LEU A 73 3.80 -7.64 6.89
N ARG A 74 2.55 -7.24 7.14
CA ARG A 74 1.38 -7.60 6.36
C ARG A 74 1.04 -6.51 5.34
N PHE A 75 0.29 -6.89 4.30
CA PHE A 75 -0.13 -5.99 3.23
C PHE A 75 -1.63 -6.12 2.96
N ALA A 76 -2.24 -5.03 2.49
CA ALA A 76 -3.61 -5.00 2.01
C ALA A 76 -3.64 -4.43 0.58
N ILE A 77 -4.36 -5.07 -0.33
CA ILE A 77 -4.56 -4.60 -1.71
C ILE A 77 -5.91 -3.88 -1.76
N ASP A 78 -5.91 -2.61 -2.15
CA ASP A 78 -7.11 -1.77 -2.12
C ASP A 78 -7.26 -0.95 -3.41
N SER A 79 -8.46 -0.90 -3.98
CA SER A 79 -8.75 -0.17 -5.22
C SER A 79 -9.01 1.31 -5.02
N ASP A 80 -9.32 1.76 -3.79
CA ASP A 80 -9.80 3.13 -3.49
C ASP A 80 -10.96 3.51 -4.41
N ALA A 81 -11.85 2.54 -4.66
CA ALA A 81 -12.94 2.62 -5.62
C ALA A 81 -14.06 3.58 -5.14
N HIS A 82 -14.39 4.53 -5.99
CA HIS A 82 -15.51 5.47 -5.87
C HIS A 82 -16.63 5.18 -6.90
N ALA A 83 -16.40 4.21 -7.79
CA ALA A 83 -17.37 3.70 -8.75
C ALA A 83 -17.10 2.21 -9.03
N VAL A 84 -18.14 1.44 -9.37
CA VAL A 84 -18.04 -0.02 -9.58
C VAL A 84 -16.93 -0.42 -10.56
N PRO A 85 -16.74 0.24 -11.73
CA PRO A 85 -15.66 -0.13 -12.67
C PRO A 85 -14.24 0.02 -12.10
N GLN A 86 -14.06 0.77 -11.01
CA GLN A 86 -12.75 0.95 -10.39
C GLN A 86 -12.29 -0.28 -9.60
N LEU A 87 -13.20 -1.24 -9.32
CA LEU A 87 -12.83 -2.52 -8.73
C LEU A 87 -11.92 -3.34 -9.67
N ASP A 88 -11.99 -3.12 -10.98
CA ASP A 88 -11.12 -3.77 -11.97
C ASP A 88 -9.64 -3.44 -11.76
N TRP A 89 -9.32 -2.39 -10.99
CA TRP A 89 -7.94 -2.04 -10.65
C TRP A 89 -7.28 -3.05 -9.70
N LEU A 90 -8.04 -3.89 -8.98
CA LEU A 90 -7.47 -4.89 -8.06
C LEU A 90 -6.42 -5.80 -8.72
N THR A 91 -6.63 -6.16 -10.00
CA THR A 91 -5.64 -6.94 -10.77
C THR A 91 -4.28 -6.25 -10.83
N TYR A 92 -4.27 -4.93 -11.03
CA TYR A 92 -3.03 -4.15 -11.03
C TYR A 92 -2.33 -4.15 -9.67
N GLY A 93 -3.09 -4.09 -8.57
CA GLY A 93 -2.55 -4.25 -7.22
C GLY A 93 -1.87 -5.60 -7.00
N CYS A 94 -2.51 -6.68 -7.46
CA CYS A 94 -1.96 -8.03 -7.40
C CYS A 94 -0.65 -8.15 -8.20
N GLU A 95 -0.61 -7.65 -9.43
CA GLU A 95 0.61 -7.63 -10.27
C GLU A 95 1.76 -6.88 -9.58
N ARG A 96 1.45 -5.75 -8.93
CA ARG A 96 2.45 -4.98 -8.17
C ARG A 96 2.97 -5.73 -6.95
N ALA A 97 2.08 -6.42 -6.23
CA ALA A 97 2.46 -7.24 -5.08
C ALA A 97 3.36 -8.41 -5.50
N GLU A 98 3.00 -9.10 -6.58
CA GLU A 98 3.79 -10.18 -7.19
C GLU A 98 5.16 -9.69 -7.64
N ALA A 99 5.23 -8.58 -8.39
CA ALA A 99 6.48 -8.00 -8.86
C ALA A 99 7.40 -7.54 -7.71
N ALA A 100 6.84 -7.22 -6.54
CA ALA A 100 7.58 -6.88 -5.33
C ALA A 100 8.00 -8.13 -4.50
N GLY A 101 7.57 -9.33 -4.89
CA GLY A 101 7.87 -10.59 -4.21
C GLY A 101 7.02 -10.84 -2.96
N ILE A 102 5.84 -10.22 -2.84
CA ILE A 102 4.95 -10.39 -1.71
C ILE A 102 4.20 -11.72 -1.87
N LYS A 103 4.37 -12.62 -0.90
CA LYS A 103 3.67 -13.90 -0.88
C LYS A 103 2.20 -13.72 -0.45
N PRO A 104 1.25 -14.51 -0.98
CA PRO A 104 -0.17 -14.41 -0.63
C PRO A 104 -0.47 -14.50 0.87
N ASN A 105 0.26 -15.30 1.63
CA ASN A 105 0.07 -15.43 3.07
C ASN A 105 0.38 -14.14 3.87
N ARG A 106 1.08 -13.17 3.27
CA ARG A 106 1.33 -11.84 3.84
C ARG A 106 0.28 -10.81 3.42
N VAL A 107 -0.68 -11.17 2.57
CA VAL A 107 -1.75 -10.29 2.06
C VAL A 107 -3.05 -10.63 2.77
N VAL A 108 -3.59 -9.68 3.54
CA VAL A 108 -4.80 -9.93 4.36
C VAL A 108 -6.04 -10.20 3.53
N ASN A 109 -6.10 -9.72 2.29
CA ASN A 109 -7.18 -9.99 1.34
C ASN A 109 -7.26 -11.46 0.90
N ALA A 110 -6.18 -12.24 1.09
CA ALA A 110 -6.12 -13.64 0.72
C ALA A 110 -6.58 -14.59 1.85
N TRP A 111 -6.89 -14.05 3.03
CA TRP A 111 -7.40 -14.83 4.16
C TRP A 111 -8.89 -15.11 4.01
N THR A 112 -9.37 -16.08 4.79
CA THR A 112 -10.81 -16.28 4.98
C THR A 112 -11.43 -15.09 5.71
N ALA A 113 -12.75 -14.92 5.56
CA ALA A 113 -13.47 -13.87 6.27
C ALA A 113 -13.33 -13.98 7.80
N ASP A 114 -13.37 -15.20 8.34
CA ASP A 114 -13.25 -15.44 9.78
C ASP A 114 -11.86 -15.05 10.32
N GLU A 115 -10.80 -15.39 9.60
CA GLU A 115 -9.43 -15.00 9.94
C GLU A 115 -9.26 -13.46 9.94
N LEU A 116 -9.80 -12.79 8.91
CA LEU A 116 -9.75 -11.34 8.82
C LEU A 116 -10.53 -10.66 9.95
N LEU A 117 -11.73 -11.16 10.26
CA LEU A 117 -12.56 -10.64 11.36
C LEU A 117 -11.91 -10.87 12.73
N ALA A 118 -11.34 -12.05 12.97
CA ALA A 118 -10.61 -12.32 14.20
C ALA A 118 -9.40 -11.38 14.38
N TRP A 119 -8.61 -11.19 13.32
CA TRP A 119 -7.48 -10.25 13.33
C TRP A 119 -7.94 -8.81 13.55
N THR A 120 -8.96 -8.32 12.85
CA THR A 120 -9.44 -6.94 13.06
C THR A 120 -9.96 -6.73 14.50
N ALA A 121 -10.65 -7.71 15.07
CA ALA A 121 -11.13 -7.66 16.45
C ALA A 121 -10.01 -7.63 17.50
N SER A 122 -8.85 -8.23 17.23
CA SER A 122 -7.71 -8.21 18.17
C SER A 122 -7.07 -6.83 18.36
N HIS A 123 -7.49 -5.82 17.61
CA HIS A 123 -7.00 -4.45 17.70
C HIS A 123 -7.92 -3.49 18.46
N GLY A 124 -9.09 -3.96 18.91
CA GLY A 124 -10.12 -3.13 19.55
C GLY A 124 -9.89 -2.82 21.04
N GLY A 125 -8.65 -2.94 21.52
CA GLY A 125 -8.25 -2.73 22.93
C GLY A 125 -7.39 -1.48 23.12
#